data_AF-J9DKN2-F1
#
_entry.id   AF-J9DKN2-F1
#
_cell.length_a   1.000
_cell.length_b   1.000
_cell.length_c   1.000
_cell.angle_alpha   90.00
_cell.angle_beta   90.00
_cell.angle_gamma   90.00
#
_symmetry.space_group_name_H-M   'P 1'
#
loop_
_entity.id
_entity.type
_entity.pdbx_description
1 polymer ?
#
loop_
_entity_poly.entity_id
_entity_poly.type
_entity_poly.pdbx_seq_one_letter_code
_entity_poly.pdbx_strand_id
1 'polypeptide(L)'
;MRRLSELLKSAEENSFNLDEIFEQARALSFERFDCPICKVVFMSRLECVEHIDIEHPMARTERPLFCEVCLRTFADRKAMEQHESYHKRVHLLIEHGDLEVKYLCNFN
;
A
#
# COMPACT_ATOMS: atom_id res chain seq x y z
N MET A 1 -3.70 -0.79 -13.46
CA MET A 1 -4.39 -1.43 -12.32
C MET A 1 -5.88 -1.36 -12.61
N ARG A 2 -6.59 -2.50 -12.60
CA ARG A 2 -8.06 -2.51 -12.77
C ARG A 2 -8.71 -2.06 -11.47
N ARG A 3 -9.85 -1.37 -11.51
CA ARG A 3 -10.57 -0.97 -10.29
C ARG A 3 -11.51 -2.10 -9.86
N LEU A 4 -11.67 -2.32 -8.55
CA LEU A 4 -12.66 -3.27 -8.02
C LEU A 4 -14.06 -2.99 -8.60
N SER A 5 -14.42 -1.71 -8.77
CA SER A 5 -15.68 -1.28 -9.37
C SER A 5 -15.87 -1.74 -10.82
N GLU A 6 -14.79 -1.84 -11.60
CA GLU A 6 -14.84 -2.31 -12.99
C GLU A 6 -15.01 -3.84 -13.02
N LEU A 7 -14.38 -4.53 -12.08
CA LEU A 7 -14.48 -5.97 -11.93
C LEU A 7 -15.89 -6.40 -11.50
N LEU A 8 -16.48 -5.69 -10.53
CA LEU A 8 -17.86 -5.90 -10.10
C LEU A 8 -18.86 -5.70 -11.24
N LYS A 9 -18.74 -4.61 -12.02
CA LYS A 9 -19.57 -4.40 -13.21
C LYS A 9 -19.41 -5.51 -14.24
N SER A 10 -18.17 -5.90 -14.52
CA SER A 10 -17.92 -6.98 -15.48
C SER A 10 -18.45 -8.33 -15.00
N ALA A 11 -18.51 -8.57 -13.68
CA ALA A 11 -19.02 -9.79 -13.06
C ALA A 11 -20.54 -9.83 -12.95
N GLU A 12 -21.18 -8.66 -12.93
CA GLU A 12 -22.64 -8.54 -13.08
C GLU A 12 -23.05 -8.80 -14.54
N GLU A 13 -22.24 -8.36 -15.50
CA GLU A 13 -22.50 -8.49 -16.94
C GLU A 13 -22.08 -9.85 -17.52
N ASN A 14 -21.00 -10.45 -17.00
CA ASN A 14 -20.50 -11.75 -17.40
C ASN A 14 -20.62 -12.72 -16.23
N SER A 15 -21.24 -13.88 -16.45
CA SER A 15 -21.27 -14.96 -15.47
C SER A 15 -19.87 -15.58 -15.36
N PHE A 16 -18.99 -14.96 -14.58
CA PHE A 16 -17.68 -15.52 -14.29
C PHE A 16 -17.78 -16.71 -13.35
N ASN A 17 -16.96 -17.73 -13.59
CA ASN A 17 -16.71 -18.77 -12.59
C ASN A 17 -15.69 -18.30 -11.54
N LEU A 18 -15.58 -19.02 -10.43
CA LEU A 18 -14.70 -18.63 -9.31
C LEU A 18 -13.24 -18.46 -9.74
N ASP A 19 -12.73 -19.31 -10.64
CA ASP A 19 -11.34 -19.25 -11.11
C ASP A 19 -11.06 -17.98 -11.95
N GLU A 20 -12.01 -17.60 -12.81
CA GLU A 20 -11.94 -16.36 -13.59
C GLU A 20 -12.01 -15.12 -12.72
N ILE A 21 -12.79 -15.15 -11.63
CA ILE A 21 -12.83 -14.07 -10.64
C ILE A 21 -11.48 -13.95 -9.95
N PHE A 22 -10.86 -15.06 -9.54
CA PHE A 22 -9.54 -15.05 -8.91
C PHE A 22 -8.46 -14.49 -9.83
N GLU A 23 -8.43 -14.91 -11.10
CA GLU A 23 -7.45 -14.40 -12.07
C GLU A 23 -7.60 -12.90 -12.34
N GLN A 24 -8.84 -12.41 -12.41
CA GLN A 24 -9.10 -10.99 -12.61
C GLN A 24 -8.83 -10.17 -11.34
N ALA A 25 -9.21 -10.69 -10.17
CA ALA A 25 -8.98 -10.06 -8.88
C ALA A 25 -7.51 -10.06 -8.47
N ARG A 26 -6.68 -10.94 -9.02
CA ARG A 26 -5.23 -11.00 -8.78
C ARG A 26 -4.50 -9.69 -9.16
N ALA A 27 -5.07 -8.91 -10.07
CA ALA A 27 -4.56 -7.59 -10.47
C ALA A 27 -5.19 -6.42 -9.69
N LEU A 28 -6.10 -6.69 -8.76
CA LEU A 28 -6.68 -5.70 -7.86
C LEU A 28 -5.74 -5.52 -6.65
N SER A 29 -5.08 -4.36 -6.59
CA SER A 29 -4.47 -3.91 -5.34
C SER A 29 -5.58 -3.44 -4.41
N PHE A 30 -5.95 -4.26 -3.42
CA PHE A 30 -6.85 -3.84 -2.33
C PHE A 30 -6.12 -2.99 -1.27
N GLU A 31 -4.91 -2.53 -1.58
CA GLU A 31 -4.09 -1.76 -0.66
C GLU A 31 -4.72 -0.38 -0.48
N ARG A 32 -5.40 -0.24 0.67
CA ARG A 32 -5.92 1.04 1.14
C ARG A 32 -4.80 1.78 1.84
N PHE A 33 -4.70 3.07 1.56
CA PHE A 33 -3.70 3.93 2.17
C PHE A 33 -4.40 4.92 3.08
N ASP A 34 -4.35 4.66 4.38
CA ASP A 34 -4.93 5.54 5.39
C ASP A 34 -3.94 6.66 5.72
N CYS A 35 -4.39 7.91 5.67
CA CYS A 35 -3.58 9.03 6.13
C CYS A 35 -3.22 8.82 7.62
N PRO A 36 -1.93 8.82 7.99
CA PRO A 36 -1.51 8.55 9.36
C PRO A 36 -1.96 9.64 10.34
N ILE A 37 -2.29 10.84 9.83
CA ILE A 37 -2.73 12.01 10.61
C ILE A 37 -4.25 12.05 10.76
N CYS A 38 -5.00 12.08 9.66
CA CYS A 38 -6.45 12.32 9.68
C CYS A 38 -7.32 11.10 9.33
N LYS A 39 -6.70 9.95 8.99
CA LYS A 39 -7.38 8.68 8.65
C LYS A 39 -8.29 8.72 7.42
N VAL A 40 -8.17 9.75 6.57
CA VAL A 40 -8.75 9.72 5.22
C VAL A 40 -8.14 8.58 4.42
N VAL A 41 -8.98 7.82 3.72
CA VAL A 41 -8.58 6.62 2.97
C VAL A 41 -8.37 6.97 1.50
N PHE A 42 -7.22 6.58 0.95
CA PHE A 42 -6.87 6.74 -0.45
C PHE A 42 -6.73 5.37 -1.14
N MET A 43 -6.95 5.37 -2.45
CA MET A 43 -6.89 4.15 -3.27
C MET A 43 -5.52 3.93 -3.89
N SER A 44 -4.58 4.86 -3.67
CA SER A 44 -3.17 4.72 -4.03
C SER A 44 -2.28 5.39 -2.99
N ARG A 45 -1.04 4.89 -2.90
CA ARG A 45 -0.02 5.46 -2.02
C ARG A 45 0.31 6.90 -2.41
N LEU A 46 0.42 7.16 -3.71
CA LEU A 46 0.75 8.48 -4.25
C LEU A 46 -0.27 9.53 -3.78
N GLU A 47 -1.57 9.26 -3.97
CA GLU A 47 -2.63 10.17 -3.52
C GLU A 47 -2.57 10.43 -2.00
N CYS A 48 -2.25 9.41 -1.20
CA CYS A 48 -2.11 9.57 0.24
C CYS A 48 -0.91 10.44 0.61
N VAL A 49 0.24 10.24 -0.05
CA VAL A 49 1.45 11.04 0.20
C VAL A 49 1.26 12.49 -0.23
N GLU A 50 0.68 12.73 -1.41
CA GLU A 50 0.36 14.08 -1.88
C GLU A 50 -0.58 14.79 -0.91
N HIS A 51 -1.59 14.09 -0.39
CA HIS A 51 -2.47 14.62 0.65
C HIS A 51 -1.69 14.98 1.93
N ILE A 52 -0.78 14.12 2.40
CA ILE A 52 0.05 14.40 3.59
C ILE A 52 0.91 15.65 3.35
N ASP A 53 1.55 15.76 2.19
CA ASP A 53 2.45 16.88 1.89
C ASP A 53 1.71 18.22 1.78
N ILE A 54 0.47 18.23 1.26
CA ILE A 54 -0.35 19.44 1.08
C ILE A 54 -1.11 19.81 2.36
N GLU A 55 -1.83 18.87 2.96
CA GLU A 55 -2.75 19.11 4.08
C GLU A 55 -2.07 18.98 5.45
N HIS A 56 -0.93 18.29 5.50
CA HIS A 56 -0.18 18.00 6.74
C HIS A 56 1.33 18.27 6.58
N PRO A 57 1.75 19.47 6.14
CA PRO A 57 3.14 19.76 5.78
C PRO A 57 4.15 19.60 6.94
N MET A 58 3.69 19.67 8.19
CA MET A 58 4.54 19.50 9.38
C MET A 58 4.55 18.07 9.92
N ALA A 59 3.83 17.12 9.28
CA ALA A 59 3.71 15.74 9.76
C ALA A 59 5.06 15.04 9.93
N ARG A 60 6.01 15.31 9.03
CA ARG A 60 7.37 14.72 9.03
C ARG A 60 8.28 15.29 10.13
N THR A 61 7.97 16.47 10.64
CA THR A 61 8.80 17.18 11.64
C THR A 61 8.19 17.21 13.04
N GLU A 62 6.87 17.15 13.18
CA GLU A 62 6.20 17.45 14.46
C GLU A 62 5.41 16.28 15.07
N ARG A 63 5.04 15.28 14.27
CA ARG A 63 4.28 14.02 14.55
C ARG A 63 3.21 13.86 13.46
N PRO A 64 2.81 12.62 13.10
CA PRO A 64 2.97 11.34 13.82
C PRO A 64 4.22 10.50 13.47
N LEU A 65 4.48 9.44 14.25
CA LEU A 65 5.47 8.41 13.93
C LEU A 65 4.84 7.40 12.98
N PHE A 66 5.18 7.47 11.71
CA PHE A 66 4.71 6.54 10.69
C PHE A 66 5.85 6.12 9.75
N CYS A 67 5.72 4.93 9.19
CA CYS A 67 6.67 4.45 8.19
C CYS A 67 6.43 5.14 6.86
N GLU A 68 7.45 5.75 6.27
CA GLU A 68 7.35 6.38 4.95
C GLU A 68 7.13 5.39 3.82
N VAL A 69 7.47 4.11 4.02
CA VAL A 69 7.29 3.07 3.01
C VAL A 69 5.81 2.65 2.94
N CYS A 70 5.23 2.22 4.06
CA CYS A 70 3.89 1.64 4.10
C CYS A 70 2.82 2.50 4.79
N LEU A 71 3.17 3.71 5.25
CA LEU A 71 2.29 4.69 5.93
C LEU A 71 1.67 4.21 7.25
N ARG A 72 2.13 3.06 7.78
CA ARG A 72 1.67 2.53 9.07
C ARG A 72 2.12 3.43 10.22
N THR A 73 1.21 3.69 11.18
CA THR A 73 1.50 4.45 12.41
C THR A 73 2.01 3.57 13.55
N PHE A 74 2.89 4.11 14.39
CA PHE A 74 3.49 3.43 15.53
C PHE A 74 3.30 4.19 16.84
N ALA A 75 3.25 3.45 17.96
CA ALA A 75 3.10 4.03 19.29
C ALA A 75 4.38 4.75 19.78
N ASP A 76 5.55 4.29 19.33
CA ASP A 76 6.84 4.86 19.70
C ASP A 76 7.88 4.65 18.58
N ARG A 77 9.03 5.34 18.75
CA ARG A 77 10.12 5.36 17.78
C ARG A 77 10.79 4.00 17.64
N LYS A 78 10.93 3.24 18.74
CA LYS A 78 11.58 1.93 18.74
C LYS A 78 10.78 0.92 17.90
N ALA A 79 9.45 0.94 18.02
CA ALA A 79 8.56 0.10 17.24
C ALA A 79 8.63 0.43 15.74
N MET A 80 8.71 1.72 15.40
CA MET A 80 8.88 2.18 14.02
C MET A 80 10.22 1.74 13.43
N GLU A 81 11.33 1.98 14.14
CA GLU A 81 12.68 1.60 13.70
C GLU A 81 12.82 0.09 13.52
N GLN A 82 12.27 -0.70 14.45
CA GLN A 82 12.22 -2.15 14.31
C GLN A 82 11.45 -2.55 13.06
N HIS A 83 10.30 -1.92 12.80
CA HIS A 83 9.52 -2.18 11.61
C HIS A 83 10.28 -1.84 10.32
N GLU A 84 10.96 -0.69 10.27
CA GLU A 84 11.79 -0.28 9.12
C GLU A 84 12.93 -1.27 8.84
N SER A 85 13.46 -1.94 9.87
CA SER A 85 14.47 -3.00 9.69
C SER A 85 13.93 -4.19 8.87
N TYR A 86 12.64 -4.47 8.96
CA TYR A 86 12.01 -5.54 8.16
C TYR A 86 11.91 -5.15 6.69
N HIS A 87 11.57 -3.89 6.39
CA HIS A 87 11.60 -3.39 5.01
C HIS A 87 12.99 -3.53 4.40
N LYS A 88 14.04 -3.13 5.13
CA LYS A 88 15.43 -3.29 4.70
C LYS A 88 15.77 -4.75 4.43
N ARG A 89 15.40 -5.66 5.34
CA ARG A 89 15.65 -7.09 5.16
C ARG A 89 14.94 -7.66 3.93
N VAL A 90 13.67 -7.32 3.72
CA VAL A 90 12.91 -7.77 2.54
C VAL A 90 13.54 -7.23 1.26
N HIS A 91 13.93 -5.96 1.25
CA HIS A 91 14.61 -5.36 0.11
C HIS A 91 15.91 -6.10 -0.24
N LEU A 92 16.75 -6.41 0.76
CA LEU A 92 17.98 -7.18 0.56
C LEU A 92 17.73 -8.58 0.00
N LEU A 93 16.68 -9.28 0.49
CA LEU A 93 16.30 -10.59 -0.05
C LEU A 93 15.89 -10.50 -1.53
N ILE A 94 15.21 -9.41 -1.92
CA ILE A 94 14.84 -9.17 -3.32
C ILE A 94 16.09 -8.87 -4.15
N GLU A 95 16.97 -7.98 -3.67
CA GLU A 95 18.20 -7.60 -4.38
C GLU A 95 19.15 -8.79 -4.58
N HIS A 96 19.26 -9.68 -3.60
CA HIS A 96 20.09 -10.88 -3.68
C HIS A 96 19.43 -12.04 -4.45
N GLY A 97 18.16 -11.89 -4.86
CA GLY A 97 17.41 -12.94 -5.55
C GLY A 97 16.94 -14.08 -4.65
N ASP A 98 17.06 -13.93 -3.32
CA ASP A 98 16.53 -14.87 -2.33
C ASP A 98 15.00 -14.81 -2.22
N LEU A 99 14.39 -13.71 -2.72
CA LEU A 99 12.94 -13.51 -2.78
C LEU A 99 12.52 -12.92 -4.14
N GLU A 100 11.83 -13.72 -4.95
CA GLU A 100 11.21 -13.26 -6.19
C GLU A 100 9.79 -12.73 -5.95
N VAL A 101 9.59 -11.42 -6.05
CA VAL A 101 8.26 -10.81 -6.00
C VAL A 101 7.70 -10.69 -7.41
N LYS A 102 6.85 -11.65 -7.80
CA LYS A 102 6.28 -11.74 -9.15
C LYS A 102 5.22 -10.67 -9.47
N TYR A 103 4.73 -9.96 -8.45
CA TYR A 103 3.67 -8.96 -8.57
C TYR A 103 3.95 -7.80 -7.61
N LEU A 104 4.70 -6.79 -8.08
CA LEU A 104 4.84 -5.52 -7.37
C LEU A 104 3.80 -4.53 -7.92
N CYS A 105 3.00 -3.94 -7.03
CA CYS A 105 2.70 -2.52 -7.19
C CYS A 105 4.05 -1.80 -7.01
N ASN A 106 4.52 -1.14 -8.06
CA ASN A 106 5.79 -0.42 -8.04
C ASN A 106 5.74 0.65 -6.93
N PHE A 107 6.58 0.48 -5.91
CA PHE A 107 6.88 1.51 -4.93
C PHE A 107 8.09 2.30 -5.42
N ASN A 108 7.87 3.25 -6.34
CA ASN A 108 8.79 4.33 -6.65
C ASN A 108 8.07 5.65 -6.42
#